data_AF-A0A974GYG9-F1
#
_entry.id   AF-A0A974GYG9-F1
#
_cell.length_a   1.000
_cell.length_b   1.000
_cell.length_c   1.000
_cell.angle_alpha   90.00
_cell.angle_beta   90.00
_cell.angle_gamma   90.00
#
_symmetry.space_group_name_H-M   'P 1'
#
loop_
_entity.id
_entity.type
_entity.pdbx_description
1 polymer ?
#
loop_
_entity_poly.entity_id
_entity_poly.type
_entity_poly.pdbx_seq_one_letter_code
_entity_poly.pdbx_strand_id
1 'polypeptide(L)'
;MIIAPKLLYLLWHATTRVQGSFFVELASAFRRFVWGSSRNRLALATLYRPKDLGGMALPDMQMYFLAAQLSQLWTLLHSSEGEALYQLWQAVLHTELPPMHAILTVAPKNSRPAHNPLLIHQKGILNR
;
A
#
# COMPACT_ATOMS: atom_id res chain seq x y z
N MET A 1 -1.58 -5.21 23.81
CA MET A 1 -1.81 -4.37 22.61
C MET A 1 -1.40 -5.13 21.36
N ILE A 2 -2.29 -5.27 20.37
CA ILE A 2 -1.95 -5.93 19.10
C ILE A 2 -1.50 -4.84 18.11
N ILE A 3 -0.20 -4.81 17.79
CA ILE A 3 0.44 -3.75 16.98
C ILE A 3 0.41 -4.07 15.48
N ALA A 4 0.51 -5.34 15.12
CA ALA A 4 0.52 -5.81 13.73
C ALA A 4 -0.67 -5.32 12.87
N PRO A 5 -1.96 -5.46 13.29
CA PRO A 5 -3.08 -5.02 12.47
C PRO A 5 -3.12 -3.50 12.32
N LYS A 6 -2.61 -2.73 13.30
CA LYS A 6 -2.50 -1.26 13.19
C LYS A 6 -1.47 -0.84 12.14
N LEU A 7 -0.32 -1.52 12.12
CA LEU A 7 0.71 -1.29 11.09
C LEU A 7 0.21 -1.68 9.70
N LEU A 8 -0.46 -2.83 9.59
CA LEU A 8 -1.03 -3.28 8.33
C LEU A 8 -2.11 -2.32 7.81
N TYR A 9 -2.97 -1.81 8.68
CA TYR A 9 -3.97 -0.81 8.32
C TYR A 9 -3.31 0.44 7.71
N LEU A 10 -2.25 0.96 8.34
CA LEU A 10 -1.53 2.13 7.83
C LEU A 10 -0.86 1.85 6.48
N LEU A 11 -0.23 0.68 6.32
CA LEU A 11 0.39 0.28 5.05
C LEU A 11 -0.66 0.07 3.96
N TRP A 12 -1.84 -0.43 4.31
CA TRP A 12 -2.93 -0.62 3.37
C TRP A 12 -3.49 0.72 2.90
N HIS A 13 -3.73 1.67 3.81
CA HIS A 13 -4.25 2.99 3.46
C HIS A 13 -3.17 3.99 3.02
N ALA A 14 -1.91 3.58 2.89
CA ALA A 14 -0.87 4.42 2.35
C ALA A 14 -1.13 4.65 0.85
N THR A 15 -1.73 5.80 0.52
CA THR A 15 -2.04 6.21 -0.85
C THR A 15 -0.83 6.82 -1.57
N THR A 16 0.31 6.92 -0.89
CA THR A 16 1.53 7.52 -1.40
C THR A 16 2.63 6.47 -1.50
N ARG A 17 3.56 6.68 -2.43
CA ARG A 17 4.71 5.79 -2.62
C ARG A 17 5.58 5.84 -1.36
N VAL A 18 5.55 4.76 -0.59
CA VAL A 18 6.44 4.59 0.56
C VAL A 18 7.87 4.40 0.05
N GLN A 19 8.80 5.22 0.54
CA GLN A 19 10.21 5.15 0.14
C GLN A 19 10.85 3.83 0.62
N GLY A 20 11.80 3.30 -0.15
CA GLY A 20 12.52 2.07 0.22
C GLY A 20 13.26 2.18 1.56
N SER A 21 13.75 3.38 1.90
CA SER A 21 14.40 3.69 3.19
C SER A 21 13.51 3.38 4.39
N PHE A 22 12.21 3.66 4.30
CA PHE A 22 11.26 3.37 5.37
C PHE A 22 11.21 1.87 5.68
N PHE A 23 11.19 1.01 4.68
CA PHE A 23 11.18 -0.44 4.90
C PHE A 23 12.48 -0.95 5.50
N VAL A 24 13.61 -0.32 5.18
CA VAL A 24 14.92 -0.63 5.79
C VAL A 24 14.92 -0.27 7.27
N GLU A 25 14.43 0.92 7.62
CA GLU A 25 14.28 1.35 9.02
C GLU A 25 13.31 0.46 9.80
N LEU A 26 12.18 0.11 9.19
CA LEU A 26 11.19 -0.78 9.78
C LEU A 26 11.79 -2.18 10.02
N ALA A 27 12.52 -2.73 9.05
CA ALA A 27 13.23 -4.00 9.22
C ALA A 27 14.31 -3.92 10.32
N SER A 28 14.97 -2.77 10.47
CA SER A 28 15.91 -2.52 11.59
C SER A 28 15.20 -2.52 12.94
N ALA A 29 14.02 -1.89 13.03
CA ALA A 29 13.18 -1.92 14.22
C ALA A 29 12.72 -3.36 14.55
N PHE A 30 12.32 -4.14 13.55
CA PHE A 30 12.00 -5.57 13.74
C PHE A 30 13.20 -6.38 14.22
N ARG A 31 14.41 -6.15 13.68
CA ARG A 31 15.62 -6.81 14.18
C ARG A 31 15.86 -6.51 15.65
N ARG A 32 15.76 -5.24 16.05
CA ARG A 32 15.89 -4.81 17.46
C ARG A 32 14.78 -5.37 18.34
N PHE A 33 13.56 -5.50 17.82
CA PHE A 33 12.45 -6.08 18.56
C PHE A 33 12.66 -7.58 18.81
N VAL A 34 13.10 -8.34 17.81
CA VAL A 34 13.29 -9.79 17.91
C VAL A 34 14.56 -10.15 18.69
N TRP A 35 15.67 -9.43 18.47
CA TRP A 35 16.98 -9.78 19.02
C TRP A 35 17.47 -8.84 20.14
N GLY A 36 16.79 -7.72 20.39
CA GLY A 36 17.20 -6.74 21.40
C GLY A 36 18.59 -6.15 21.10
N SER A 37 19.43 -6.13 22.14
CA SER A 37 20.86 -5.77 22.04
C SER A 37 21.77 -6.93 21.62
N SER A 38 21.22 -8.14 21.48
CA SER A 38 22.00 -9.33 21.15
C SER A 38 22.33 -9.40 19.67
N ARG A 39 23.40 -10.13 19.33
CA ARG A 39 23.76 -10.41 17.94
C ARG A 39 22.64 -11.21 17.26
N ASN A 40 22.22 -10.76 16.08
CA ASN A 40 21.23 -11.45 15.25
C ASN A 40 21.67 -12.90 14.99
N ARG A 41 20.95 -13.87 15.56
CA ARG A 41 21.27 -15.30 15.38
C ARG A 41 20.75 -15.84 14.06
N LEU A 42 19.63 -15.29 13.56
CA LEU A 42 19.01 -15.66 12.30
C LEU A 42 18.67 -14.41 11.49
N ALA A 43 18.76 -14.54 10.17
CA ALA A 43 18.34 -13.49 9.25
C ALA A 43 16.81 -13.33 9.28
N LEU A 44 16.33 -12.08 9.20
CA LEU A 44 14.89 -11.80 9.12
C LEU A 44 14.22 -12.52 7.94
N ALA A 45 14.90 -12.63 6.79
CA ALA A 45 14.40 -13.35 5.63
C ALA A 45 14.09 -14.84 5.91
N THR A 46 14.80 -15.46 6.87
CA THR A 46 14.50 -16.82 7.32
C THR A 46 13.26 -16.83 8.21
N LEU A 47 13.12 -15.83 9.09
CA LEU A 47 11.97 -15.70 9.98
C LEU A 47 10.66 -15.41 9.23
N TYR A 48 10.74 -14.71 8.08
CA TYR A 48 9.57 -14.42 7.23
C TYR A 48 8.97 -15.67 6.59
N ARG A 49 9.73 -16.76 6.45
CA ARG A 49 9.23 -17.99 5.83
C ARG A 49 8.12 -18.61 6.70
N PRO A 50 7.17 -19.33 6.08
CA PRO A 50 6.18 -20.09 6.82
C PRO A 50 6.84 -21.15 7.71
N LYS A 51 6.12 -21.56 8.76
CA LYS A 51 6.61 -22.55 9.74
C LYS A 51 6.96 -23.89 9.10
N ASP A 52 6.22 -24.27 8.06
CA ASP A 52 6.45 -25.52 7.30
C ASP A 52 7.81 -25.54 6.59
N LEU A 53 8.37 -24.36 6.28
CA LEU A 53 9.69 -24.19 5.68
C LEU A 53 10.78 -23.85 6.71
N GLY A 54 10.53 -24.11 8.00
CA GLY A 54 11.46 -23.84 9.09
C GLY A 54 11.59 -22.36 9.48
N GLY A 55 10.65 -21.51 9.04
CA GLY A 55 10.58 -20.11 9.45
C GLY A 55 9.68 -19.87 10.67
N MET A 56 9.41 -18.60 10.98
CA MET A 56 8.52 -18.19 12.08
C MET A 56 7.20 -17.57 11.60
N ALA A 57 6.97 -17.52 10.28
CA ALA A 57 5.86 -16.80 9.65
C ALA A 57 5.76 -15.33 10.12
N LEU A 58 6.92 -14.70 10.32
CA LEU A 58 6.99 -13.28 10.69
C LEU A 58 6.53 -12.43 9.49
N PRO A 59 5.71 -11.38 9.69
CA PRO A 59 5.21 -10.59 8.58
C PRO A 59 6.32 -9.74 7.92
N ASP A 60 6.49 -9.91 6.62
CA ASP A 60 7.33 -9.02 5.79
C ASP A 60 6.50 -7.80 5.36
N MET A 61 6.74 -6.67 6.02
CA MET A 61 5.98 -5.44 5.80
C MET A 61 6.09 -4.89 4.37
N GLN A 62 7.20 -5.13 3.67
CA GLN A 62 7.34 -4.69 2.28
C GLN A 62 6.43 -5.52 1.38
N MET A 63 6.40 -6.84 1.58
CA MET A 63 5.51 -7.74 0.83
C MET A 63 4.04 -7.46 1.13
N TYR A 64 3.68 -7.21 2.40
CA TYR A 64 2.32 -6.83 2.77
C TYR A 64 1.90 -5.49 2.14
N PHE A 65 2.79 -4.50 2.11
CA PHE A 65 2.52 -3.24 1.42
C PHE A 65 2.26 -3.47 -0.07
N LEU A 66 3.12 -4.24 -0.76
CA LEU A 66 2.93 -4.54 -2.18
C LEU A 66 1.62 -5.29 -2.44
N ALA A 67 1.29 -6.28 -1.62
CA ALA A 67 0.03 -7.02 -1.71
C ALA A 67 -1.18 -6.11 -1.52
N ALA A 68 -1.10 -5.17 -0.56
CA ALA A 68 -2.16 -4.20 -0.31
C ALA A 68 -2.37 -3.25 -1.50
N GLN A 69 -1.30 -2.74 -2.10
CA GLN A 69 -1.36 -1.89 -3.30
C GLN A 69 -1.95 -2.65 -4.49
N LEU A 70 -1.53 -3.91 -4.70
CA LEU A 70 -2.09 -4.78 -5.73
C LEU A 70 -3.58 -5.04 -5.52
N SER A 71 -4.01 -5.28 -4.28
CA SER A 71 -5.42 -5.46 -3.94
C SER A 71 -6.24 -4.21 -4.27
N GLN A 72 -5.73 -3.01 -3.96
CA GLN A 72 -6.40 -1.75 -4.32
C GLN A 72 -6.51 -1.57 -5.84
N LEU A 73 -5.42 -1.80 -6.58
CA LEU A 73 -5.43 -1.75 -8.04
C LEU A 73 -6.43 -2.75 -8.63
N TRP A 74 -6.49 -3.97 -8.09
CA TRP A 74 -7.44 -4.98 -8.52
C TRP A 74 -8.88 -4.52 -8.37
N THR A 75 -9.23 -3.95 -7.20
CA THR A 75 -10.57 -3.40 -6.96
C THR A 75 -10.89 -2.25 -7.91
N LEU A 76 -9.93 -1.37 -8.20
CA LEU A 76 -10.13 -0.27 -9.14
C LEU A 76 -10.35 -0.76 -10.57
N LEU A 77 -9.64 -1.81 -10.99
CA LEU A 77 -9.73 -2.38 -12.35
C LEU A 77 -11.02 -3.18 -12.60
N HIS A 78 -11.51 -3.90 -11.59
CA HIS A 78 -12.62 -4.84 -11.74
C HIS A 78 -13.91 -4.39 -11.03
N SER A 79 -13.94 -3.18 -10.47
CA SER A 79 -15.12 -2.65 -9.80
C SER A 79 -16.30 -2.53 -10.76
N SER A 80 -17.43 -3.10 -10.35
CA SER A 80 -18.72 -3.01 -11.06
C SER A 80 -19.48 -1.75 -10.68
N GLU A 81 -20.34 -1.25 -11.59
CA GLU A 81 -21.20 -0.08 -11.38
C GLU A 81 -22.10 -0.18 -10.14
N GLY A 82 -22.46 -1.40 -9.74
CA GLY A 82 -23.27 -1.67 -8.56
C GLY A 82 -22.53 -1.62 -7.23
N GLU A 83 -21.20 -1.52 -7.23
CA GLU A 83 -20.41 -1.57 -6.00
C GLU A 83 -20.29 -0.18 -5.34
N ALA A 84 -20.40 -0.13 -4.01
CA ALA A 84 -20.27 1.12 -3.25
C ALA A 84 -18.94 1.82 -3.48
N LEU A 85 -17.85 1.06 -3.67
CA LEU A 85 -16.53 1.61 -3.95
C LEU A 85 -16.50 2.33 -5.32
N TYR A 86 -17.14 1.76 -6.33
CA TYR A 86 -17.24 2.35 -7.66
C TYR A 86 -17.98 3.70 -7.60
N GLN A 87 -19.14 3.72 -6.93
CA GLN A 87 -19.96 4.92 -6.75
C GLN A 87 -19.21 6.03 -6.00
N LEU A 88 -18.43 5.66 -4.97
CA LEU A 88 -17.57 6.60 -4.24
C LEU A 88 -16.53 7.23 -5.18
N TRP A 89 -15.88 6.42 -6.02
CA TRP A 89 -14.89 6.92 -6.97
C TRP A 89 -15.51 7.85 -8.02
N GLN A 90 -16.70 7.52 -8.53
CA GLN A 90 -17.44 8.40 -9.43
C GLN A 90 -17.78 9.74 -8.77
N ALA A 91 -18.22 9.73 -7.50
CA ALA A 91 -18.52 10.94 -6.75
C ALA A 91 -17.29 11.82 -6.51
N VAL A 92 -16.12 11.22 -6.27
CA VAL A 92 -14.85 11.94 -6.04
C VAL A 92 -14.27 12.49 -7.35
N LEU A 93 -14.37 11.73 -8.44
CA LEU A 93 -13.79 12.10 -9.73
C LEU A 93 -14.71 12.99 -10.57
N HIS A 94 -16.01 13.01 -10.26
CA HIS A 94 -17.06 13.66 -11.06
C HIS A 94 -17.03 13.21 -12.53
N THR A 95 -16.92 11.89 -12.76
CA THR A 95 -16.84 11.29 -14.09
C THR A 95 -17.70 10.04 -14.21
N GLU A 96 -18.27 9.83 -15.40
CA GLU A 96 -19.00 8.60 -15.78
C GLU A 96 -18.06 7.46 -16.25
N LEU A 97 -16.76 7.75 -16.38
CA LEU A 97 -15.77 6.77 -16.81
C LEU A 97 -15.43 5.80 -15.67
N PRO A 98 -15.07 4.54 -15.99
CA PRO A 98 -14.56 3.61 -14.98
C PRO A 98 -13.38 4.22 -14.21
N PRO A 99 -13.25 3.98 -12.89
CA PRO A 99 -12.29 4.68 -12.03
C PRO A 99 -10.85 4.68 -12.56
N MET A 100 -10.35 3.53 -13.03
CA MET A 100 -9.02 3.44 -13.62
C MET A 100 -8.88 4.26 -14.91
N HIS A 101 -9.88 4.21 -15.78
CA HIS A 101 -9.87 4.98 -17.02
C HIS A 101 -9.91 6.48 -16.73
N ALA A 102 -10.75 6.91 -15.80
CA ALA A 102 -10.79 8.30 -15.34
C ALA A 102 -9.43 8.77 -14.80
N ILE A 103 -8.79 7.99 -13.92
CA ILE A 103 -7.47 8.33 -13.35
C ILE A 103 -6.38 8.47 -14.42
N LEU A 104 -6.40 7.60 -15.44
CA LEU A 104 -5.39 7.59 -16.51
C LEU A 104 -5.64 8.64 -17.59
N THR A 105 -6.90 8.88 -17.96
CA THR A 105 -7.29 9.74 -19.10
C THR A 105 -7.56 11.18 -18.71
N VAL A 106 -7.99 11.43 -17.47
CA VAL A 106 -8.16 12.78 -16.93
C VAL A 106 -6.77 13.36 -16.63
N ALA A 107 -6.01 13.64 -17.68
CA ALA A 107 -4.84 14.51 -17.60
C ALA A 107 -5.31 15.95 -17.38
N PRO A 108 -4.61 16.75 -16.57
CA PRO A 108 -5.08 17.99 -15.96
C PRO A 108 -4.95 19.16 -16.94
N LYS A 109 -5.56 19.08 -18.13
CA LYS A 109 -5.50 20.21 -19.05
C LYS A 109 -6.46 21.33 -18.69
N ASN A 110 -7.57 21.06 -17.99
CA ASN A 110 -8.57 22.09 -17.65
C ASN A 110 -9.41 21.86 -16.37
N SER A 111 -9.16 20.82 -15.57
CA SER A 111 -9.86 20.64 -14.30
C SER A 111 -9.25 21.55 -13.23
N ARG A 112 -10.07 22.41 -12.61
CA ARG A 112 -9.73 23.23 -11.44
C ARG A 112 -8.82 22.43 -10.50
N PRO A 113 -7.76 23.04 -9.92
CA PRO A 113 -6.77 22.31 -9.14
C PRO A 113 -7.50 21.46 -8.13
N ALA A 114 -7.50 20.15 -8.35
CA ALA A 114 -8.14 19.23 -7.45
C ALA A 114 -7.41 19.42 -6.12
N HIS A 115 -8.05 20.13 -5.18
CA HIS A 115 -7.55 20.36 -3.83
C HIS A 115 -7.53 19.05 -3.01
N ASN A 116 -7.84 17.92 -3.67
CA ASN A 116 -7.79 16.59 -3.10
C ASN A 116 -6.33 16.09 -3.09
N PRO A 117 -5.69 16.00 -1.92
CA PRO A 117 -4.29 15.57 -1.79
C PRO A 117 -4.06 14.16 -2.35
N LEU A 118 -5.08 13.30 -2.37
CA LEU A 118 -4.96 11.93 -2.90
C LEU A 118 -4.64 11.93 -4.40
N LEU A 119 -5.34 12.75 -5.18
CA LEU A 119 -5.12 12.86 -6.62
C LEU A 119 -3.78 13.52 -6.94
N ILE A 120 -3.30 14.43 -6.09
CA ILE A 120 -1.99 15.07 -6.24
C ILE A 120 -0.87 14.04 -6.05
N HIS A 121 -0.95 13.20 -5.02
CA HIS A 121 0.09 12.20 -4.76
C HIS A 121 0.08 11.04 -5.75
N GLN A 122 -1.10 10.61 -6.23
CA GLN A 122 -1.21 9.56 -7.25
C GLN A 122 -0.64 10.01 -8.61
N LYS A 123 -0.73 11.30 -8.97
CA LYS A 123 -0.10 11.86 -10.18
C LYS A 123 1.43 11.68 -10.21
N GLY A 124 2.08 11.70 -9.05
CA GLY A 124 3.53 11.48 -8.95
C GLY A 124 3.97 10.03 -9.22
N ILE A 125 3.03 9.07 -9.20
CA ILE A 125 3.30 7.65 -9.42
C ILE A 125 3.22 7.30 -10.92
N LEU A 126 2.32 7.95 -11.67
CA LEU A 126 2.07 7.64 -13.09
C LEU A 126 3.01 8.35 -14.09
N ASN A 127 3.60 9.48 -13.71
CA ASN A 127 4.44 10.30 -14.59
C ASN A 127 5.96 10.01 -14.49
N ARG A 128 6.36 8.84 -13.98
CA ARG A 128 7.75 8.37 -13.93
C ARG A 128 7.84 6.95 -14.47
#